data_AF-A0A3M1QWA2-F1
#
_entry.id   AF-A0A3M1QWA2-F1
#
_cell.length_a   1.000
_cell.length_b   1.000
_cell.length_c   1.000
_cell.angle_alpha   90.00
_cell.angle_beta   90.00
_cell.angle_gamma   90.00
#
_symmetry.space_group_name_H-M   'P 1'
#
loop_
_entity.id
_entity.type
_entity.pdbx_description
1 polymer ?
#
loop_
_entity_poly.entity_id
_entity_poly.type
_entity_poly.pdbx_seq_one_letter_code
_entity_poly.pdbx_strand_id
1 'polypeptide(L)'
;MNALNGALRAAARFVFEPMASWPPIVPLLIVSAISGVVAALVFRYVSNQDALRRVADKVRASLLALRLYKDDTVVTFQAVGGLFAASMARLWYSLSPLVVMIIPFMLLLFQMGMYYQFRPLEPGEKYVVQVDILPEQWADYSHIELRAPDGVDVE
;
A
#
# COMPACT_ATOMS: atom_id res chain seq x y z
N MET A 1 9.74 -1.28 -21.56
CA MET A 1 9.40 -0.55 -20.32
C MET A 1 8.51 0.69 -20.55
N ASN A 2 8.45 1.27 -21.75
CA ASN A 2 7.62 2.46 -22.03
C ASN A 2 6.13 2.15 -22.23
N ALA A 3 5.77 0.99 -22.81
CA ALA A 3 4.38 0.65 -23.12
C ALA A 3 3.53 0.38 -21.86
N LEU A 4 4.04 -0.38 -20.90
CA LEU A 4 3.33 -0.66 -19.64
C LEU A 4 3.15 0.61 -18.80
N ASN A 5 4.21 1.41 -18.66
CA ASN A 5 4.13 2.68 -17.93
C ASN A 5 3.19 3.67 -18.63
N GLY A 6 3.23 3.72 -19.97
CA GLY A 6 2.31 4.51 -20.78
C GLY A 6 0.85 4.09 -20.60
N ALA A 7 0.57 2.77 -20.66
CA ALA A 7 -0.77 2.23 -20.46
C ALA A 7 -1.30 2.50 -19.04
N LEU A 8 -0.45 2.34 -18.02
CA LEU A 8 -0.82 2.61 -16.63
C LEU A 8 -1.12 4.10 -16.41
N ARG A 9 -0.32 5.00 -16.99
CA ARG A 9 -0.56 6.45 -16.94
C ARG A 9 -1.82 6.85 -17.69
N ALA A 10 -2.09 6.23 -18.85
CA ALA A 10 -3.31 6.48 -19.62
C ALA A 10 -4.55 6.03 -18.84
N ALA A 11 -4.50 4.86 -18.21
CA ALA A 11 -5.57 4.36 -17.34
C ALA A 11 -5.77 5.28 -16.13
N ALA A 12 -4.69 5.72 -15.48
CA ALA A 12 -4.77 6.66 -14.38
C ALA A 12 -5.39 7.99 -14.83
N ARG A 13 -4.96 8.57 -15.95
CA ARG A 13 -5.59 9.79 -16.50
C ARG A 13 -7.06 9.57 -16.79
N PHE A 14 -7.42 8.50 -17.48
CA PHE A 14 -8.82 8.19 -17.77
C PHE A 14 -9.70 8.12 -16.51
N VAL A 15 -9.16 7.62 -15.40
CA VAL A 15 -9.87 7.54 -14.11
C VAL A 15 -9.88 8.88 -13.37
N PHE A 16 -8.76 9.60 -13.30
CA PHE A 16 -8.61 10.79 -12.45
C PHE A 16 -8.94 12.11 -13.14
N GLU A 17 -8.76 12.23 -14.46
CA GLU A 17 -9.06 13.43 -15.25
C GLU A 17 -10.54 13.85 -15.16
N PRO A 18 -11.56 12.97 -15.29
CA PRO A 18 -12.95 13.38 -15.11
C PRO A 18 -13.28 13.79 -13.67
N MET A 19 -12.43 13.40 -12.71
CA MET A 19 -12.59 13.70 -11.29
C MET A 19 -11.65 14.82 -10.83
N ALA A 20 -10.90 15.46 -11.74
CA ALA A 20 -9.92 16.47 -11.40
C ALA A 20 -10.55 17.74 -10.84
N SER A 21 -11.80 18.03 -11.20
CA SER A 21 -12.58 19.15 -10.67
C SER A 21 -13.21 18.87 -9.30
N TRP A 22 -13.13 17.64 -8.80
CA TRP A 22 -13.72 17.26 -7.52
C TRP A 22 -12.74 17.48 -6.37
N PRO A 23 -13.24 17.67 -5.13
CA PRO A 23 -12.39 17.65 -3.96
C PRO A 23 -11.54 16.37 -3.92
N PRO A 24 -10.22 16.46 -3.65
CA PRO A 24 -9.30 15.31 -3.71
C PRO A 24 -9.74 14.11 -2.86
N ILE A 25 -10.54 14.34 -1.81
CA ILE A 25 -11.05 13.30 -0.92
C ILE A 25 -11.98 12.31 -1.64
N VAL A 26 -12.72 12.73 -2.66
CA VAL A 26 -13.71 11.86 -3.34
C VAL A 26 -13.01 10.78 -4.18
N PRO A 27 -12.06 11.12 -5.08
CA PRO A 27 -11.24 10.11 -5.75
C PRO A 27 -10.50 9.19 -4.78
N LEU A 28 -9.94 9.75 -3.69
CA LEU A 28 -9.25 8.96 -2.65
C LEU A 28 -10.18 7.92 -2.02
N LEU A 29 -11.41 8.28 -1.66
CA LEU A 29 -12.39 7.34 -1.10
C LEU A 29 -12.74 6.22 -2.08
N ILE A 30 -12.93 6.54 -3.36
CA ILE A 30 -13.24 5.54 -4.39
C ILE A 30 -12.07 4.57 -4.56
N VAL A 31 -10.84 5.10 -4.64
CA VAL A 31 -9.62 4.28 -4.73
C VAL A 31 -9.45 3.40 -3.47
N SER A 32 -9.73 3.94 -2.29
CA SER A 32 -9.73 3.16 -1.03
C SER A 32 -10.76 2.02 -1.05
N ALA A 33 -11.98 2.29 -1.51
CA ALA A 33 -13.00 1.25 -1.61
C ALA A 33 -12.60 0.14 -2.59
N ILE A 34 -12.12 0.52 -3.78
CA ILE A 34 -11.66 -0.43 -4.80
C ILE A 34 -10.48 -1.26 -4.31
N SER A 35 -9.47 -0.62 -3.69
CA SER A 35 -8.31 -1.33 -3.14
C SER A 35 -8.71 -2.31 -2.03
N GLY A 36 -9.70 -1.98 -1.20
CA GLY A 36 -10.29 -2.90 -0.24
C GLY A 36 -10.94 -4.14 -0.89
N VAL A 37 -11.70 -3.94 -1.98
CA VAL A 37 -12.28 -5.05 -2.75
C VAL A 37 -11.19 -5.92 -3.38
N VAL A 38 -10.17 -5.30 -3.99
CA VAL A 38 -9.02 -6.03 -4.56
C VAL A 38 -8.32 -6.83 -3.49
N ALA A 39 -8.08 -6.26 -2.31
CA ALA A 39 -7.47 -6.96 -1.18
C ALA A 39 -8.30 -8.18 -0.76
N ALA A 40 -9.61 -8.02 -0.61
CA ALA A 40 -10.51 -9.11 -0.25
C ALA A 40 -10.50 -10.24 -1.31
N LEU A 41 -10.47 -9.89 -2.60
CA LEU A 41 -10.37 -10.87 -3.69
C LEU A 41 -9.04 -11.61 -3.67
N VAL A 42 -7.92 -10.91 -3.50
CA VAL A 42 -6.59 -11.55 -3.40
C VAL A 42 -6.55 -12.51 -2.21
N PHE A 43 -7.04 -12.08 -1.04
CA PHE A 43 -7.15 -12.95 0.12
C PHE A 43 -8.04 -14.18 -0.15
N ARG A 44 -9.14 -14.01 -0.86
CA ARG A 44 -10.04 -15.11 -1.23
C ARG A 44 -9.36 -16.15 -2.13
N TYR A 45 -8.60 -15.72 -3.14
CA TYR A 45 -8.02 -16.62 -4.13
C TYR A 45 -6.65 -17.20 -3.73
N VAL A 46 -5.84 -16.45 -2.98
CA VAL A 46 -4.47 -16.86 -2.62
C VAL A 46 -4.43 -17.64 -1.31
N SER A 47 -5.37 -17.37 -0.39
CA SER A 47 -5.34 -18.03 0.91
C SER A 47 -5.78 -19.50 0.83
N ASN A 48 -4.99 -20.39 1.42
CA ASN A 48 -5.28 -21.82 1.46
C ASN A 48 -6.35 -22.12 2.53
N GLN A 49 -7.61 -22.08 2.11
CA GLN A 49 -8.77 -22.28 2.98
C GLN A 49 -8.78 -23.65 3.68
N ASP A 50 -8.29 -24.71 3.02
CA ASP A 50 -8.25 -26.05 3.61
C ASP A 50 -7.15 -26.18 4.67
N ALA A 51 -6.01 -25.52 4.47
CA ALA A 51 -4.97 -25.42 5.50
C ALA A 51 -5.48 -24.64 6.72
N LEU A 52 -6.20 -23.54 6.51
CA LEU A 52 -6.81 -22.74 7.57
C LEU A 52 -7.85 -23.54 8.37
N ARG A 53 -8.71 -24.33 7.70
CA ARG A 53 -9.66 -25.24 8.35
C ARG A 53 -8.95 -26.27 9.23
N ARG A 54 -7.93 -26.95 8.70
CA ARG A 54 -7.12 -27.92 9.47
C ARG A 54 -6.47 -27.30 10.70
N VAL A 55 -5.98 -26.07 10.59
CA VAL A 55 -5.43 -25.32 11.72
C VAL A 55 -6.51 -24.99 12.75
N ALA A 56 -7.71 -24.60 12.32
CA ALA A 56 -8.83 -24.34 13.22
C ALA A 56 -9.29 -25.59 13.97
N ASP A 57 -9.30 -26.74 13.30
CA ASP A 57 -9.63 -28.03 13.94
C ASP A 57 -8.58 -28.45 14.96
N LYS A 58 -7.29 -28.23 14.67
CA LYS A 58 -6.20 -28.43 15.65
C LYS A 58 -6.37 -27.56 16.89
N VAL A 59 -6.73 -26.29 16.72
CA VAL A 59 -7.02 -25.39 17.85
C VAL A 59 -8.16 -25.93 18.70
N ARG A 60 -9.26 -26.39 18.08
CA ARG A 60 -10.40 -26.98 18.79
C ARG A 60 -10.00 -28.25 19.56
N ALA A 61 -9.19 -29.12 18.95
CA ALA A 61 -8.68 -30.33 19.59
C ALA A 61 -7.80 -30.00 20.80
N SER A 62 -6.88 -29.04 20.68
CA SER A 62 -6.06 -28.58 21.81
C SER A 62 -6.90 -27.97 22.94
N LEU A 63 -7.95 -27.20 22.62
CA LEU A 63 -8.88 -26.67 23.62
C LEU A 63 -9.68 -27.77 24.32
N LEU A 64 -10.07 -28.81 23.59
CA LEU A 64 -10.75 -29.97 24.17
C LEU A 64 -9.82 -30.76 25.10
N ALA A 65 -8.55 -30.97 24.69
CA ALA A 65 -7.54 -31.62 25.52
C ALA A 65 -7.30 -30.85 26.82
N LEU A 66 -7.20 -29.51 26.75
CA LEU A 66 -7.12 -28.65 27.95
C LEU A 66 -8.33 -28.81 28.87
N ARG A 67 -9.53 -29.06 28.33
CA ARG A 67 -10.73 -29.28 29.14
C ARG A 67 -10.80 -30.67 29.76
N LEU A 68 -10.32 -31.70 29.07
CA LEU A 68 -10.41 -33.10 29.48
C LEU A 68 -9.30 -33.50 30.45
N TYR A 69 -8.10 -32.94 30.28
CA TYR A 69 -6.90 -33.31 31.04
C TYR A 69 -6.40 -32.18 31.95
N LYS A 70 -7.33 -31.44 32.56
CA LYS A 70 -7.01 -30.28 33.42
C LYS A 70 -6.05 -30.61 34.56
N ASP A 71 -6.11 -31.83 35.07
CA ASP A 71 -5.31 -32.28 36.22
C ASP A 71 -3.99 -32.93 35.80
N ASP A 72 -3.76 -33.12 34.49
CA ASP A 72 -2.50 -33.61 33.93
C ASP A 72 -1.69 -32.44 33.36
N THR A 73 -0.66 -32.04 34.10
CA THR A 73 0.22 -30.93 33.75
C THR A 73 0.95 -31.14 32.43
N VAL A 74 1.33 -32.39 32.10
CA VAL A 74 2.09 -32.70 30.88
C VAL A 74 1.19 -32.53 29.65
N VAL A 75 -0.02 -33.09 29.70
CA VAL A 75 -0.99 -32.99 28.61
C VAL A 75 -1.45 -31.54 28.43
N THR A 76 -1.63 -30.81 29.52
CA THR A 76 -1.94 -29.37 29.50
C THR A 76 -0.85 -28.57 28.78
N PHE A 77 0.42 -28.79 29.10
CA PHE A 77 1.54 -28.08 28.47
C PHE A 77 1.67 -28.39 26.98
N GLN A 78 1.47 -29.65 26.58
CA GLN A 78 1.44 -30.05 25.17
C GLN A 78 0.29 -29.38 24.41
N ALA A 79 -0.89 -29.29 25.02
CA ALA A 79 -2.04 -28.64 24.41
C ALA A 79 -1.83 -27.13 24.22
N VAL A 80 -1.21 -26.44 25.19
CA VAL A 80 -0.78 -25.04 25.06
C VAL A 80 0.24 -24.88 23.92
N GLY A 81 1.23 -25.77 23.85
CA GLY A 81 2.19 -25.79 22.73
C GLY A 81 1.52 -25.98 21.38
N GLY A 82 0.52 -26.87 21.31
CA GLY A 82 -0.30 -27.09 20.11
C GLY A 82 -1.09 -25.84 19.67
N LEU A 83 -1.68 -25.11 20.62
CA LEU A 83 -2.34 -23.82 20.38
C LEU A 83 -1.38 -22.78 19.81
N PHE A 84 -0.17 -22.68 20.38
CA PHE A 84 0.86 -21.76 19.91
C PHE A 84 1.31 -22.11 18.49
N ALA A 85 1.64 -23.37 18.24
CA ALA A 85 2.05 -23.85 16.92
C ALA A 85 0.94 -23.64 15.86
N ALA A 86 -0.32 -23.90 16.21
CA ALA A 86 -1.45 -23.65 15.32
C ALA A 86 -1.65 -22.14 15.03
N SER A 87 -1.43 -21.28 16.02
CA SER A 87 -1.47 -19.82 15.84
C SER A 87 -0.36 -19.35 14.91
N MET A 88 0.86 -19.88 15.09
CA MET A 88 2.00 -19.58 14.22
C MET A 88 1.75 -20.06 12.78
N ALA A 89 1.20 -21.27 12.61
CA ALA A 89 0.83 -21.79 11.30
C ALA A 89 -0.23 -20.91 10.61
N ARG A 90 -1.22 -20.41 11.35
CA ARG A 90 -2.23 -19.47 10.83
C ARG A 90 -1.58 -18.17 10.32
N LEU A 91 -0.65 -17.62 11.09
CA LEU A 91 0.10 -16.43 10.69
C LEU A 91 0.88 -16.71 9.40
N TRP A 92 1.55 -17.85 9.31
CA TRP A 92 2.29 -18.25 8.11
C TRP A 92 1.41 -18.33 6.86
N TYR A 93 0.23 -18.95 6.95
CA TYR A 93 -0.71 -19.01 5.82
C TYR A 93 -1.28 -17.62 5.44
N SER A 94 -1.26 -16.65 6.35
CA SER A 94 -1.67 -15.27 6.07
C SER A 94 -0.57 -14.45 5.35
N LEU A 95 0.70 -14.88 5.41
CA LEU A 95 1.79 -14.20 4.71
C LEU A 95 1.71 -14.36 3.19
N SER A 96 1.21 -15.49 2.70
CA SER A 96 1.08 -15.75 1.25
C SER A 96 0.25 -14.68 0.51
N PRO A 97 -0.99 -14.37 0.93
CA PRO A 97 -1.75 -13.29 0.30
C PRO A 97 -1.10 -11.92 0.51
N LEU A 98 -0.43 -11.67 1.64
CA LEU A 98 0.27 -10.41 1.86
C LEU A 98 1.38 -10.17 0.83
N VAL A 99 2.22 -11.18 0.55
CA VAL A 99 3.28 -11.06 -0.46
C VAL A 99 2.69 -10.81 -1.84
N VAL A 100 1.62 -11.51 -2.20
CA VAL A 100 0.92 -11.28 -3.47
C VAL A 100 0.32 -9.88 -3.54
N MET A 101 -0.19 -9.33 -2.42
CA MET A 101 -0.72 -7.97 -2.35
C MET A 101 0.34 -6.87 -2.52
N ILE A 102 1.61 -7.14 -2.25
CA ILE A 102 2.68 -6.14 -2.44
C ILE A 102 2.66 -5.62 -3.88
N ILE A 103 2.46 -6.50 -4.87
CA ILE A 103 2.48 -6.13 -6.28
C ILE A 103 1.40 -5.10 -6.65
N PRO A 104 0.09 -5.36 -6.46
CA PRO A 104 -0.95 -4.39 -6.80
C PRO A 104 -0.89 -3.14 -5.93
N PHE A 105 -0.53 -3.24 -4.64
CA PHE A 105 -0.46 -2.06 -3.76
C PHE A 105 0.74 -1.17 -4.06
N MET A 106 1.91 -1.73 -4.38
CA MET A 106 3.05 -0.93 -4.83
C MET A 106 2.73 -0.17 -6.11
N LEU A 107 2.10 -0.84 -7.08
CA LEU A 107 1.66 -0.21 -8.31
C LEU A 107 0.66 0.92 -8.03
N LEU A 108 -0.33 0.66 -7.16
CA LEU A 108 -1.31 1.66 -6.75
C LEU A 108 -0.66 2.87 -6.09
N LEU A 109 0.22 2.63 -5.11
CA LEU A 109 0.91 3.69 -4.36
C LEU A 109 1.81 4.53 -5.27
N PHE A 110 2.50 3.90 -6.23
CA PHE A 110 3.31 4.62 -7.20
C PHE A 110 2.45 5.53 -8.09
N GLN A 111 1.29 5.04 -8.57
CA GLN A 111 0.35 5.86 -9.35
C GLN A 111 -0.21 7.03 -8.53
N MET A 112 -0.53 6.79 -7.25
CA MET A 112 -0.98 7.83 -6.33
C MET A 112 0.09 8.87 -6.05
N GLY A 113 1.35 8.45 -5.84
CA GLY A 113 2.48 9.37 -5.68
C GLY A 113 2.62 10.28 -6.90
N MET A 114 2.58 9.73 -8.10
CA MET A 114 2.69 10.52 -9.33
C MET A 114 1.60 11.60 -9.48
N TYR A 115 0.40 11.39 -8.90
CA TYR A 115 -0.74 12.30 -9.06
C TYR A 115 -0.95 13.24 -7.87
N TYR A 116 -0.63 12.80 -6.65
CA TYR A 116 -0.95 13.53 -5.41
C TYR A 116 0.28 13.95 -4.60
N GLN A 117 1.49 13.54 -4.96
CA GLN A 117 2.70 13.90 -4.20
C GLN A 117 3.06 15.39 -4.31
N PHE A 118 2.68 16.02 -5.42
CA PHE A 118 2.87 17.45 -5.64
C PHE A 118 1.52 18.12 -5.82
N ARG A 119 1.26 19.15 -5.00
CA ARG A 119 0.11 20.02 -5.22
C ARG A 119 0.41 20.91 -6.44
N PRO A 120 -0.45 20.93 -7.47
CA PRO A 120 -0.28 21.88 -8.56
C PRO A 120 -0.42 23.31 -8.04
N LEU A 121 0.34 24.25 -8.62
CA LEU A 121 0.21 25.67 -8.32
C LEU A 121 -1.20 26.14 -8.72
N GLU A 122 -1.86 26.86 -7.81
CA GLU A 122 -3.16 27.45 -8.12
C GLU A 122 -2.99 28.72 -8.95
N PRO A 123 -3.89 29.01 -9.90
CA PRO A 123 -3.82 30.24 -10.68
C PRO A 123 -3.81 31.48 -9.77
N GLY A 124 -2.75 32.29 -9.87
CA GLY A 124 -2.55 33.50 -9.05
C GLY A 124 -1.81 33.29 -7.73
N GLU A 125 -1.36 32.07 -7.43
CA GLU A 125 -0.51 31.78 -6.26
C GLU A 125 0.93 32.25 -6.50
N LYS A 126 1.47 33.05 -5.57
CA LYS A 126 2.90 33.43 -5.58
C LYS A 126 3.71 32.35 -4.88
N TYR A 127 4.79 31.90 -5.51
CA TYR A 127 5.64 30.83 -4.96
C TYR A 127 7.13 31.22 -5.04
N VAL A 128 7.89 30.92 -3.99
CA VAL A 128 9.33 31.19 -3.95
C VAL A 128 10.09 29.93 -4.37
N VAL A 129 10.99 30.08 -5.35
CA VAL A 129 11.88 29.00 -5.79
C VAL A 129 13.26 29.22 -5.18
N GLN A 130 13.75 28.23 -4.43
CA GLN A 130 15.10 28.23 -3.86
C GLN A 130 15.99 27.27 -4.65
N VAL A 131 17.21 27.72 -4.94
CA VAL A 131 18.25 26.90 -5.56
C VAL A 131 19.43 26.83 -4.61
N ASP A 132 19.76 25.63 -4.15
CA ASP A 132 20.92 25.39 -3.29
C ASP A 132 22.14 25.06 -4.16
N ILE A 133 23.17 25.90 -4.08
CA ILE A 133 24.43 25.77 -4.84
C ILE A 133 25.57 25.46 -3.87
N LEU A 134 26.43 24.51 -4.23
CA LEU A 134 27.62 24.20 -3.45
C LEU A 134 28.59 25.40 -3.45
N PRO A 135 29.25 25.72 -2.31
CA PRO A 135 30.09 26.91 -2.19
C PRO A 135 31.20 27.02 -3.26
N GLU A 136 31.71 25.87 -3.71
CA GLU A 136 32.81 25.78 -4.69
C GLU A 136 32.38 26.14 -6.12
N GLN A 137 31.08 26.10 -6.43
CA GLN A 137 30.54 26.33 -7.77
C GLN A 137 29.85 27.69 -7.91
N TRP A 138 29.80 28.49 -6.84
CA TRP A 138 29.11 29.78 -6.82
C TRP A 138 29.60 30.76 -7.91
N ALA A 139 30.89 30.73 -8.23
CA ALA A 139 31.47 31.59 -9.25
C ALA A 139 30.87 31.35 -10.65
N ASP A 140 30.55 30.09 -10.98
CA ASP A 140 30.02 29.69 -12.29
C ASP A 140 28.50 29.91 -12.42
N TYR A 141 27.78 30.01 -11.30
CA TYR A 141 26.32 30.13 -11.24
C TYR A 141 25.82 31.48 -10.73
N SER A 142 26.67 32.51 -10.76
CA SER A 142 26.35 33.88 -10.32
C SER A 142 25.28 34.60 -11.17
N HIS A 143 24.93 34.07 -12.34
CA HIS A 143 23.93 34.61 -13.26
C HIS A 143 22.85 33.57 -13.63
N ILE A 144 22.16 33.01 -12.63
CA ILE A 144 20.99 32.16 -12.88
C ILE A 144 19.78 33.05 -13.17
N GLU A 145 19.25 32.95 -14.39
CA GLU A 145 17.93 33.48 -14.74
C GLU A 145 16.88 32.37 -14.63
N LEU A 146 15.79 32.63 -13.93
CA LEU A 146 14.67 31.71 -13.82
C LEU A 146 13.80 31.83 -15.08
N ARG A 147 13.88 30.84 -15.98
CA ARG A 147 12.97 30.78 -17.14
C ARG A 147 11.67 30.09 -16.74
N ALA A 148 10.58 30.84 -16.75
CA ALA A 148 9.25 30.27 -16.57
C ALA A 148 8.71 29.66 -17.89
N PRO A 149 7.96 28.54 -17.79
CA PRO A 149 7.13 28.04 -18.88
C PRO A 149 5.87 28.90 -19.08
N ASP A 150 5.20 28.75 -20.23
CA ASP A 150 3.97 29.47 -20.58
C ASP A 150 2.91 29.35 -19.46
N GLY A 151 2.41 30.49 -18.97
CA GLY A 151 1.40 30.57 -17.91
C GLY A 151 1.92 30.84 -16.50
N VAL A 152 3.23 31.04 -16.32
CA VAL A 152 3.85 31.45 -15.05
C VAL A 152 4.58 32.77 -15.26
N ASP A 153 4.20 33.80 -14.50
CA ASP A 153 4.95 35.06 -14.45
C ASP A 153 6.05 34.97 -13.39
N VAL A 154 7.24 35.47 -13.72
CA VAL A 154 8.38 35.62 -12.80
C VAL A 154 8.49 37.09 -12.45
N GLU A 155 8.24 37.43 -11.19
CA GLU A 155 8.49 38.77 -10.61
C GLU A 155 9.90 38.86 -10.00
#